data_AF-A0A674F514-F1
#
_entry.id   AF-A0A674F514-F1
#
_cell.length_a   1.000
_cell.length_b   1.000
_cell.length_c   1.000
_cell.angle_alpha   90.00
_cell.angle_beta   90.00
_cell.angle_gamma   90.00
#
_symmetry.space_group_name_H-M   'P 1'
#
loop_
_entity.id
_entity.type
_entity.pdbx_description
1 polymer ?
#
loop_
_entity_poly.entity_id
_entity_poly.type
_entity_poly.pdbx_seq_one_letter_code
_entity_poly.pdbx_strand_id
1 'polypeptide(L)'
;DIRSSFAKSSDTAGPAHTALPCALTSFSPLSPDEISRLVTAGRPTTCPLDPIPSSLLQTISGDLLPYLTSLINSSLTAGYVPSVFKRARVAPLLKKPTLDPSDVNNYRPVSLLSFLSKTLERAVLGQLSCYLSQNDLLDPNQSGFKTGHSTETALLCVTEALRTAKANSLSSALILLDLSAAFDTVNHQILLSTLSELGISGAAHAWIASYLTGRSYQVAWRESVSAPRALTTGVPQGSVLGPLLFSLYTKSLGSVISSHGLSYHCYADDTQLIFSFPPSDNQVANRISACLADISVWMTDHHLKLNLGKTELLFLPGKDCPFHDLAITVDNSLVSSSQSAKNLGVILDNTLSFSTNIKAVTRSCRFMLYNIRRVRPCLTQEAAQVLIQALVISRLDYCNSLLAGLPACAIKP
;
A
#
# COMPACT_ATOMS: atom_id res chain seq x y z
N ASP A 1 2.92 18.40 -12.64
CA ASP A 1 3.58 17.63 -11.57
C ASP A 1 2.84 17.95 -10.29
N ILE A 2 2.22 16.97 -9.62
CA ILE A 2 1.48 17.23 -8.36
C ILE A 2 2.42 17.78 -7.29
N ARG A 3 3.72 17.51 -7.41
CA ARG A 3 4.75 18.01 -6.48
C ARG A 3 4.86 19.54 -6.46
N SER A 4 4.40 20.25 -7.49
CA SER A 4 4.47 21.72 -7.55
C SER A 4 3.23 22.46 -7.07
N SER A 5 2.14 21.75 -6.69
CA SER A 5 0.86 22.38 -6.33
C SER A 5 0.66 22.63 -4.83
N PHE A 6 1.60 22.24 -3.98
CA PHE A 6 1.50 22.46 -2.54
C PHE A 6 2.14 23.80 -2.17
N ALA A 7 1.32 24.79 -1.81
CA ALA A 7 1.77 26.05 -1.23
C ALA A 7 2.13 25.86 0.25
N LYS A 8 3.07 26.67 0.77
CA LYS A 8 3.49 26.62 2.18
C LYS A 8 2.38 27.18 3.08
N SER A 9 1.81 26.37 3.97
CA SER A 9 0.99 26.82 5.10
C SER A 9 1.79 26.74 6.41
N SER A 10 1.43 27.62 7.34
CA SER A 10 2.12 27.96 8.60
C SER A 10 1.82 27.00 9.74
N ASP A 11 2.84 26.76 10.57
CA ASP A 11 2.84 25.96 11.80
C ASP A 11 1.67 26.26 12.75
N THR A 12 0.95 25.22 13.17
CA THR A 12 0.11 25.22 14.37
C THR A 12 0.52 24.06 15.29
N ALA A 13 0.79 24.40 16.55
CA ALA A 13 1.30 23.48 17.56
C ALA A 13 0.21 22.51 18.07
N GLY A 14 0.52 21.21 18.07
CA GLY A 14 -0.32 20.15 18.63
C GLY A 14 -0.20 19.99 20.17
N PRO A 15 -1.11 19.23 20.80
CA PRO A 15 -1.21 19.14 22.26
C PRO A 15 -0.16 18.20 22.89
N ALA A 16 0.10 18.44 24.18
CA ALA A 16 1.18 17.85 24.97
C ALA A 16 1.19 16.31 25.04
N HIS A 17 2.35 15.71 24.76
CA HIS A 17 2.58 14.27 24.72
C HIS A 17 2.99 13.68 26.07
N THR A 18 2.39 12.53 26.42
CA THR A 18 2.90 11.58 27.41
C THR A 18 4.17 10.91 26.86
N ALA A 19 5.26 10.92 27.63
CA ALA A 19 6.55 10.34 27.21
C ALA A 19 6.42 8.82 26.98
N LEU A 20 6.80 8.37 25.78
CA LEU A 20 6.91 6.95 25.46
C LEU A 20 7.99 6.28 26.33
N PRO A 21 7.74 5.08 26.88
CA PRO A 21 8.64 4.44 27.85
C PRO A 21 9.97 3.94 27.26
N CYS A 22 10.11 3.84 25.93
CA CYS A 22 11.36 3.43 25.27
C CYS A 22 11.51 4.13 23.91
N ALA A 23 12.61 4.87 23.71
CA ALA A 23 12.94 5.54 22.46
C ALA A 23 13.90 4.67 21.61
N LEU A 24 13.68 4.61 20.30
CA LEU A 24 14.62 3.99 19.37
C LEU A 24 15.69 5.03 18.97
N THR A 25 16.81 5.03 19.67
CA THR A 25 17.90 6.02 19.48
C THR A 25 18.96 5.58 18.46
N SER A 26 19.12 4.28 18.22
CA SER A 26 20.12 3.73 17.29
C SER A 26 19.70 2.36 16.76
N PHE A 27 20.15 2.00 15.56
CA PHE A 27 20.06 0.64 15.06
C PHE A 27 21.23 -0.21 15.56
N SER A 28 20.94 -1.43 15.99
CA SER A 28 21.91 -2.40 16.46
C SER A 28 22.68 -3.04 15.29
N PRO A 29 24.00 -3.29 15.43
CA PRO A 29 24.75 -4.12 14.50
C PRO A 29 24.15 -5.53 14.40
N LEU A 30 24.24 -6.11 13.21
CA LEU A 30 23.80 -7.48 12.93
C LEU A 30 24.99 -8.44 12.89
N SER A 31 24.75 -9.68 13.30
CA SER A 31 25.72 -10.78 13.16
C SER A 31 25.93 -11.17 11.69
N PRO A 32 27.08 -11.78 11.34
CA PRO A 32 27.30 -12.32 9.99
C PRO A 32 26.17 -13.27 9.54
N ASP A 33 25.62 -14.08 10.43
CA ASP A 33 24.53 -15.01 10.10
C ASP A 33 23.21 -14.30 9.78
N GLU A 34 22.90 -13.20 10.47
CA GLU A 34 21.76 -12.34 10.14
C GLU A 34 21.94 -11.68 8.78
N ILE A 35 23.13 -11.16 8.48
CA ILE A 35 23.44 -10.57 7.17
C ILE A 35 23.35 -11.62 6.06
N SER A 36 23.89 -12.82 6.28
CA SER A 36 23.80 -13.94 5.35
C SER A 36 22.34 -14.29 5.04
N ARG A 37 21.48 -14.37 6.06
CA ARG A 37 20.04 -14.59 5.89
C ARG A 37 19.36 -13.45 5.11
N LEU A 38 19.69 -12.19 5.40
CA LEU A 38 19.11 -11.04 4.69
C LEU A 38 19.49 -11.01 3.20
N VAL A 39 20.70 -11.46 2.87
CA VAL A 39 21.20 -11.56 1.49
C VAL A 39 20.53 -12.74 0.78
N THR A 40 20.54 -13.93 1.37
CA THR A 40 20.02 -15.15 0.74
C THR A 40 18.49 -15.18 0.61
N ALA A 41 17.76 -14.64 1.60
CA ALA A 41 16.30 -14.55 1.55
C ALA A 41 15.77 -13.44 0.63
N GLY A 42 16.63 -12.49 0.24
CA GLY A 42 16.26 -11.41 -0.68
C GLY A 42 15.84 -11.97 -2.04
N ARG A 43 14.71 -11.52 -2.58
CA ARG A 43 14.40 -11.84 -3.98
C ARG A 43 15.48 -11.23 -4.89
N PRO A 44 16.09 -12.01 -5.81
CA PRO A 44 17.02 -11.45 -6.78
C PRO A 44 16.33 -10.33 -7.56
N THR A 45 16.99 -9.19 -7.68
CA THR A 45 16.48 -8.06 -8.45
C THR A 45 17.35 -7.78 -9.65
N THR A 46 16.74 -7.36 -10.75
CA THR A 46 17.46 -6.85 -11.91
C THR A 46 17.54 -5.33 -11.79
N CYS A 47 18.62 -4.82 -11.20
CA CYS A 47 18.93 -3.39 -11.21
C CYS A 47 20.12 -3.13 -12.14
N PRO A 48 19.99 -2.28 -13.17
CA PRO A 48 21.11 -1.92 -14.04
C PRO A 48 22.25 -1.17 -13.35
N LEU A 49 22.07 -0.76 -12.09
CA LEU A 49 23.09 -0.09 -11.29
C LEU A 49 23.91 -1.06 -10.43
N ASP A 50 23.50 -2.34 -10.35
CA ASP A 50 24.28 -3.35 -9.65
C ASP A 50 25.52 -3.73 -10.49
N PRO A 51 26.70 -3.88 -9.87
CA PRO A 51 27.93 -4.23 -10.60
C PRO A 51 27.91 -5.67 -11.13
N ILE A 52 27.13 -6.54 -10.49
CA ILE A 52 26.94 -7.94 -10.86
C ILE A 52 25.47 -8.33 -10.66
N PRO A 53 24.98 -9.39 -11.32
CA PRO A 53 23.63 -9.90 -11.08
C PRO A 53 23.42 -10.27 -9.60
N SER A 54 22.25 -9.92 -9.05
CA SER A 54 21.88 -10.24 -7.66
C SER A 54 22.00 -11.73 -7.34
N SER A 55 21.62 -12.59 -8.28
CA SER A 55 21.73 -14.05 -8.12
C SER A 55 23.17 -14.51 -7.98
N LEU A 56 24.10 -13.92 -8.75
CA LEU A 56 25.52 -14.23 -8.63
C LEU A 56 26.06 -13.75 -7.28
N LEU A 57 25.70 -12.53 -6.85
CA LEU A 57 26.07 -12.01 -5.54
C LEU A 57 25.62 -12.92 -4.41
N GLN A 58 24.41 -13.48 -4.50
CA GLN A 58 23.88 -14.45 -3.54
C GLN A 58 24.64 -15.77 -3.55
N THR A 59 25.03 -16.27 -4.73
CA THR A 59 25.83 -17.51 -4.83
C THR A 59 27.20 -17.35 -4.17
N ILE A 60 27.85 -16.19 -4.34
CA ILE A 60 29.19 -15.92 -3.80
C ILE A 60 29.15 -15.19 -2.44
N SER A 61 27.97 -15.04 -1.82
CA SER A 61 27.84 -14.17 -0.64
C SER A 61 28.61 -14.68 0.57
N GLY A 62 28.91 -15.98 0.64
CA GLY A 62 29.72 -16.58 1.69
C GLY A 62 31.12 -15.95 1.77
N ASP A 63 31.79 -15.81 0.62
CA ASP A 63 33.13 -15.21 0.54
C ASP A 63 33.11 -13.71 0.79
N LEU A 64 32.00 -13.04 0.45
CA LEU A 64 31.84 -11.60 0.65
C LEU A 64 31.30 -11.22 2.04
N LEU A 65 30.91 -12.20 2.85
CA LEU A 65 30.15 -11.98 4.07
C LEU A 65 30.83 -11.01 5.07
N PRO A 66 32.15 -11.08 5.32
CA PRO A 66 32.82 -10.12 6.21
C PRO A 66 32.69 -8.68 5.73
N TYR A 67 32.81 -8.45 4.41
CA TYR A 67 32.70 -7.11 3.81
C TYR A 67 31.26 -6.61 3.82
N LEU A 68 30.29 -7.48 3.51
CA LEU A 68 28.86 -7.14 3.58
C LEU A 68 28.44 -6.79 5.00
N THR A 69 28.93 -7.55 5.99
CA THR A 69 28.67 -7.31 7.41
C THR A 69 29.26 -5.97 7.85
N SER A 70 30.52 -5.70 7.51
CA SER A 70 31.17 -4.42 7.80
C SER A 70 30.43 -3.24 7.16
N LEU A 71 30.05 -3.36 5.89
CA LEU A 71 29.33 -2.32 5.15
C LEU A 71 27.98 -1.98 5.79
N ILE A 72 27.16 -3.00 6.09
CA ILE A 72 25.82 -2.80 6.66
C ILE A 72 25.94 -2.26 8.08
N ASN A 73 26.78 -2.85 8.93
CA ASN A 73 26.91 -2.42 10.32
C ASN A 73 27.51 -1.02 10.44
N SER A 74 28.45 -0.65 9.57
CA SER A 74 29.00 0.72 9.53
C SER A 74 27.92 1.75 9.20
N SER A 75 27.02 1.43 8.26
CA SER A 75 25.87 2.28 7.92
C SER A 75 24.91 2.44 9.10
N LEU A 76 24.56 1.34 9.77
CA LEU A 76 23.65 1.32 10.91
C LEU A 76 24.20 2.13 12.11
N THR A 77 25.46 1.90 12.47
CA THR A 77 26.11 2.59 13.61
C THR A 77 26.42 4.05 13.33
N ALA A 78 26.82 4.40 12.10
CA ALA A 78 27.08 5.79 11.72
C ALA A 78 25.79 6.61 11.54
N GLY A 79 24.62 5.98 11.48
CA GLY A 79 23.37 6.68 11.19
C GLY A 79 23.32 7.27 9.78
N TYR A 80 23.97 6.64 8.80
CA TYR A 80 24.14 7.19 7.46
C TYR A 80 23.99 6.12 6.37
N VAL A 81 23.33 6.50 5.27
CA VAL A 81 23.14 5.65 4.09
C VAL A 81 24.17 6.00 3.02
N PRO A 82 24.94 5.04 2.48
CA PRO A 82 25.90 5.29 1.40
C PRO A 82 25.26 5.98 0.19
N SER A 83 25.90 7.02 -0.35
CA SER A 83 25.40 7.79 -1.50
C SER A 83 25.11 6.93 -2.73
N VAL A 84 25.89 5.87 -2.93
CA VAL A 84 25.69 4.90 -4.01
C VAL A 84 24.35 4.17 -3.93
N PHE A 85 23.79 3.98 -2.72
CA PHE A 85 22.49 3.35 -2.45
C PHE A 85 21.32 4.35 -2.56
N LYS A 86 21.61 5.64 -2.69
CA LYS A 86 20.59 6.70 -2.84
C LYS A 86 20.20 6.96 -4.30
N ARG A 87 20.68 6.14 -5.23
CA ARG A 87 20.41 6.23 -6.67
C ARG A 87 19.37 5.21 -7.11
N ALA A 88 18.44 5.63 -7.97
CA ALA A 88 17.41 4.76 -8.53
C ALA A 88 17.38 4.82 -10.07
N ARG A 89 17.12 3.67 -10.69
CA ARG A 89 16.76 3.58 -12.11
C ARG A 89 15.25 3.42 -12.22
N VAL A 90 14.55 4.42 -12.74
CA VAL A 90 13.08 4.38 -12.87
C VAL A 90 12.71 3.76 -14.21
N ALA A 91 11.92 2.69 -14.16
CA ALA A 91 11.33 2.03 -15.32
C ALA A 91 9.82 2.34 -15.35
N PRO A 92 9.33 3.09 -16.36
CA PRO A 92 7.90 3.31 -16.54
C PRO A 92 7.22 2.00 -17.00
N LEU A 93 6.28 1.49 -16.20
CA LEU A 93 5.50 0.29 -16.54
C LEU A 93 4.05 0.67 -16.84
N LEU A 94 3.52 0.20 -17.96
CA LEU A 94 2.12 0.45 -18.31
C LEU A 94 1.19 -0.24 -17.29
N LYS A 95 0.25 0.51 -16.71
CA LYS A 95 -0.65 0.06 -15.63
C LYS A 95 -1.47 -1.17 -16.03
N LYS A 96 -1.94 -1.21 -17.29
CA LYS A 96 -2.69 -2.32 -17.88
C LYS A 96 -2.37 -2.40 -19.37
N PRO A 97 -2.25 -3.60 -19.96
CA PRO A 97 -1.96 -3.75 -21.40
C PRO A 97 -3.00 -3.10 -22.34
N THR A 98 -4.22 -2.88 -21.87
CA THR A 98 -5.33 -2.31 -22.64
C THR A 98 -5.40 -0.78 -22.63
N LEU A 99 -4.54 -0.12 -21.86
CA LEU A 99 -4.52 1.34 -21.77
C LEU A 99 -3.70 1.94 -22.90
N ASP A 100 -4.02 3.18 -23.30
CA ASP A 100 -3.29 3.91 -24.33
C ASP A 100 -1.84 4.16 -23.89
N PRO A 101 -0.83 3.60 -24.61
CA PRO A 101 0.59 3.83 -24.34
C PRO A 101 1.04 5.28 -24.61
N SER A 102 0.23 6.09 -25.29
CA SER A 102 0.55 7.48 -25.61
C SER A 102 0.27 8.42 -24.43
N ASP A 103 -0.61 8.02 -23.51
CA ASP A 103 -0.92 8.78 -22.30
C ASP A 103 0.04 8.40 -21.16
N VAL A 104 0.88 9.37 -20.78
CA VAL A 104 1.87 9.24 -19.71
C VAL A 104 1.25 8.89 -18.35
N ASN A 105 -0.02 9.25 -18.11
CA ASN A 105 -0.73 8.95 -16.87
C ASN A 105 -1.05 7.45 -16.74
N ASN A 106 -0.94 6.68 -17.83
CA ASN A 106 -1.13 5.24 -17.82
C ASN A 106 0.11 4.46 -17.35
N TYR A 107 1.21 5.14 -17.03
CA TYR A 107 2.44 4.49 -16.54
C TYR A 107 2.58 4.59 -15.01
N ARG A 108 3.24 3.58 -14.42
CA ARG A 108 3.73 3.58 -13.03
C ARG A 108 5.25 3.69 -13.04
N PRO A 109 5.85 4.64 -12.31
CA PRO A 109 7.30 4.79 -12.23
C PRO A 109 7.89 3.81 -11.21
N VAL A 110 8.34 2.63 -11.65
CA VAL A 110 8.97 1.66 -10.73
C VAL A 110 10.45 1.99 -10.53
N SER A 111 10.86 2.22 -9.29
CA SER A 111 12.25 2.45 -8.90
C SER A 111 13.00 1.13 -8.73
N LEU A 112 13.91 0.85 -9.64
CA LEU A 112 14.87 -0.24 -9.54
C LEU A 112 16.05 0.22 -8.67
N LEU A 113 16.03 -0.16 -7.40
CA LEU A 113 17.11 0.07 -6.44
C LEU A 113 18.12 -1.09 -6.45
N SER A 114 19.37 -0.80 -6.11
CA SER A 114 20.43 -1.81 -6.01
C SER A 114 20.08 -2.88 -4.98
N PHE A 115 20.53 -4.10 -5.22
CA PHE A 115 20.24 -5.22 -4.34
C PHE A 115 20.76 -5.00 -2.92
N LEU A 116 21.97 -4.47 -2.79
CA LEU A 116 22.58 -4.17 -1.48
C LEU A 116 21.88 -3.01 -0.76
N SER A 117 21.35 -2.01 -1.49
CA SER A 117 20.49 -0.97 -0.87
C SER A 117 19.26 -1.63 -0.25
N LYS A 118 18.60 -2.54 -0.97
CA LYS A 118 17.43 -3.26 -0.44
C LYS A 118 17.78 -4.16 0.73
N THR A 119 18.95 -4.80 0.73
CA THR A 119 19.43 -5.60 1.88
C THR A 119 19.62 -4.73 3.12
N LEU A 120 20.23 -3.54 2.98
CA LEU A 120 20.36 -2.59 4.06
C LEU A 120 18.99 -2.09 4.55
N GLU A 121 18.05 -1.79 3.65
CA GLU A 121 16.69 -1.43 4.02
C GLU A 121 15.96 -2.56 4.79
N ARG A 122 16.18 -3.83 4.42
CA ARG A 122 15.62 -4.98 5.17
C ARG A 122 16.18 -5.07 6.60
N ALA A 123 17.46 -4.78 6.79
CA ALA A 123 18.09 -4.74 8.12
C ALA A 123 17.39 -3.69 9.01
N VAL A 124 17.20 -2.48 8.49
CA VAL A 124 16.51 -1.39 9.20
C VAL A 124 15.03 -1.71 9.42
N LEU A 125 14.35 -2.25 8.40
CA LEU A 125 12.94 -2.61 8.47
C LEU A 125 12.68 -3.63 9.60
N GLY A 126 13.55 -4.64 9.76
CA GLY A 126 13.41 -5.63 10.81
C GLY A 126 13.45 -5.03 12.22
N GLN A 127 14.43 -4.16 12.47
CA GLN A 127 14.59 -3.49 13.77
C GLN A 127 13.47 -2.47 14.03
N LEU A 128 13.13 -1.66 13.03
CA LEU A 128 12.07 -0.65 13.13
C LEU A 128 10.69 -1.31 13.35
N SER A 129 10.38 -2.38 12.61
CA SER A 129 9.11 -3.11 12.80
C SER A 129 9.02 -3.77 14.17
N CYS A 130 10.14 -4.30 14.69
CA CYS A 130 10.22 -4.87 16.03
C CYS A 130 9.90 -3.81 17.09
N TYR A 131 10.57 -2.65 17.03
CA TYR A 131 10.31 -1.52 17.92
C TYR A 131 8.85 -1.07 17.88
N LEU A 132 8.30 -0.85 16.68
CA LEU A 132 6.92 -0.37 16.52
C LEU A 132 5.90 -1.38 17.06
N SER A 133 6.15 -2.69 16.89
CA SER A 133 5.25 -3.74 17.37
C SER A 133 5.33 -3.91 18.88
N GLN A 134 6.53 -3.86 19.48
CA GLN A 134 6.71 -3.99 20.92
C GLN A 134 6.10 -2.84 21.73
N ASN A 135 5.95 -1.68 21.11
CA ASN A 135 5.41 -0.47 21.73
C ASN A 135 3.97 -0.14 21.26
N ASP A 136 3.32 -1.04 20.51
CA ASP A 136 1.95 -0.85 19.98
C ASP A 136 1.76 0.47 19.20
N LEU A 137 2.74 0.82 18.37
CA LEU A 137 2.80 2.09 17.65
C LEU A 137 2.23 2.03 16.23
N LEU A 138 1.86 0.84 15.75
CA LEU A 138 1.27 0.64 14.42
C LEU A 138 -0.23 0.89 14.46
N ASP A 139 -0.80 1.39 13.36
CA ASP A 139 -2.25 1.47 13.23
C ASP A 139 -2.85 0.04 13.18
N PRO A 140 -3.78 -0.33 14.08
CA PRO A 140 -4.46 -1.63 14.03
C PRO A 140 -5.28 -1.82 12.74
N ASN A 141 -5.78 -0.73 12.14
CA ASN A 141 -6.60 -0.74 10.93
C ASN A 141 -5.79 -0.69 9.64
N GLN A 142 -4.45 -0.77 9.70
CA GLN A 142 -3.58 -0.88 8.53
C GLN A 142 -3.16 -2.35 8.30
N SER A 143 -3.64 -2.93 7.20
CA SER A 143 -3.29 -4.31 6.77
C SER A 143 -2.23 -4.35 5.67
N GLY A 144 -1.93 -3.22 5.02
CA GLY A 144 -0.94 -3.15 3.95
C GLY A 144 0.47 -3.41 4.48
N PHE A 145 1.22 -4.27 3.79
CA PHE A 145 2.63 -4.55 4.08
C PHE A 145 2.93 -4.99 5.53
N LYS A 146 1.92 -5.53 6.22
CA LYS A 146 2.00 -6.00 7.60
C LYS A 146 2.02 -7.53 7.64
N THR A 147 2.96 -8.12 8.39
CA THR A 147 3.08 -9.57 8.54
C THR A 147 1.79 -10.16 9.11
N GLY A 148 1.30 -11.25 8.53
CA GLY A 148 0.03 -11.89 8.94
C GLY A 148 -1.23 -11.23 8.37
N HIS A 149 -1.09 -10.15 7.60
CA HIS A 149 -2.19 -9.49 6.91
C HIS A 149 -2.10 -9.69 5.39
N SER A 150 -3.25 -9.66 4.74
CA SER A 150 -3.42 -9.78 3.29
C SER A 150 -4.62 -8.94 2.81
N THR A 151 -4.79 -8.80 1.50
CA THR A 151 -6.00 -8.16 0.94
C THR A 151 -7.27 -8.89 1.39
N GLU A 152 -7.20 -10.21 1.55
CA GLU A 152 -8.31 -11.01 2.06
C GLU A 152 -8.66 -10.68 3.51
N THR A 153 -7.67 -10.59 4.40
CA THR A 153 -7.94 -10.21 5.80
C THR A 153 -8.56 -8.81 5.91
N ALA A 154 -8.10 -7.84 5.11
CA ALA A 154 -8.65 -6.50 5.09
C ALA A 154 -10.11 -6.50 4.59
N LEU A 155 -10.38 -7.19 3.48
CA LEU A 155 -11.74 -7.31 2.95
C LEU A 155 -12.67 -8.08 3.89
N LEU A 156 -12.18 -9.09 4.61
CA LEU A 156 -12.97 -9.79 5.63
C LEU A 156 -13.38 -8.84 6.75
N CYS A 157 -12.46 -8.03 7.29
CA CYS A 157 -12.81 -7.01 8.29
C CYS A 157 -13.89 -6.05 7.80
N VAL A 158 -13.73 -5.50 6.59
CA VAL A 158 -14.70 -4.57 6.00
C VAL A 158 -16.06 -5.24 5.75
N THR A 159 -16.06 -6.41 5.11
CA THR A 159 -17.32 -7.10 4.76
C THR A 159 -18.05 -7.63 5.98
N GLU A 160 -17.34 -8.03 7.04
CA GLU A 160 -17.96 -8.44 8.29
C GLU A 160 -18.61 -7.27 9.02
N ALA A 161 -17.97 -6.09 9.05
CA ALA A 161 -18.57 -4.89 9.61
C ALA A 161 -19.88 -4.52 8.88
N LEU A 162 -19.89 -4.61 7.54
CA LEU A 162 -21.07 -4.37 6.71
C LEU A 162 -22.18 -5.41 6.94
N ARG A 163 -21.82 -6.70 7.02
CA ARG A 163 -22.77 -7.79 7.30
C ARG A 163 -23.38 -7.65 8.69
N THR A 164 -22.56 -7.33 9.69
CA THR A 164 -23.02 -7.10 11.07
C THR A 164 -23.97 -5.91 11.14
N ALA A 165 -23.66 -4.80 10.48
CA ALA A 165 -24.55 -3.64 10.40
C ALA A 165 -25.90 -4.01 9.78
N LYS A 166 -25.90 -4.74 8.65
CA LYS A 166 -27.12 -5.21 8.01
C LYS A 166 -27.92 -6.20 8.86
N ALA A 167 -27.25 -7.06 9.63
CA ALA A 167 -27.90 -7.98 10.55
C ALA A 167 -28.70 -7.22 11.62
N ASN A 168 -28.16 -6.09 12.08
CA ASN A 168 -28.76 -5.13 13.02
C ASN A 168 -29.72 -4.13 12.35
N SER A 169 -30.17 -4.40 11.12
CA SER A 169 -31.08 -3.54 10.35
C SER A 169 -30.58 -2.11 10.10
N LEU A 170 -29.27 -1.89 10.14
CA LEU A 170 -28.63 -0.64 9.74
C LEU A 170 -28.33 -0.65 8.23
N SER A 171 -28.33 0.54 7.64
CA SER A 171 -27.75 0.77 6.32
C SER A 171 -26.28 1.17 6.46
N SER A 172 -25.48 0.97 5.41
CA SER A 172 -24.06 1.31 5.41
C SER A 172 -23.64 2.05 4.13
N ALA A 173 -22.71 2.97 4.27
CA ALA A 173 -21.94 3.55 3.18
C ALA A 173 -20.49 3.06 3.27
N LEU A 174 -19.99 2.48 2.17
CA LEU A 174 -18.59 2.14 1.98
C LEU A 174 -17.99 3.14 0.99
N ILE A 175 -17.01 3.92 1.43
CA ILE A 175 -16.32 4.90 0.60
C ILE A 175 -14.87 4.44 0.37
N LEU A 176 -14.48 4.29 -0.89
CA LEU A 176 -13.14 3.88 -1.29
C LEU A 176 -12.37 5.12 -1.76
N LEU A 177 -11.46 5.62 -0.93
CA LEU A 177 -10.66 6.79 -1.25
C LEU A 177 -9.51 6.40 -2.19
N ASP A 178 -9.28 7.21 -3.22
CA ASP A 178 -8.11 7.11 -4.11
C ASP A 178 -7.17 8.30 -3.85
N LEU A 179 -5.88 8.02 -3.67
CA LEU A 179 -4.86 9.05 -3.52
C LEU A 179 -4.07 9.22 -4.83
N SER A 180 -3.86 10.46 -5.24
CA SER A 180 -3.04 10.74 -6.41
C SER A 180 -1.55 10.67 -6.09
N ALA A 181 -0.88 9.64 -6.62
CA ALA A 181 0.58 9.46 -6.52
C ALA A 181 1.10 9.43 -5.07
N ALA A 182 0.41 8.70 -4.19
CA ALA A 182 0.62 8.73 -2.73
C ALA A 182 2.08 8.59 -2.28
N PHE A 183 2.81 7.57 -2.77
CA PHE A 183 4.21 7.37 -2.42
C PHE A 183 5.14 8.47 -2.95
N ASP A 184 4.79 9.11 -4.07
CA ASP A 184 5.59 10.13 -4.72
C ASP A 184 5.45 11.53 -4.08
N THR A 185 4.47 11.72 -3.19
CA THR A 185 4.16 13.02 -2.59
C THR A 185 4.49 13.13 -1.11
N VAL A 186 4.95 12.05 -0.46
CA VAL A 186 5.35 12.04 0.96
C VAL A 186 6.38 13.14 1.26
N ASN A 187 6.02 14.10 2.12
CA ASN A 187 6.92 15.16 2.54
C ASN A 187 7.93 14.61 3.57
N HIS A 188 9.23 14.80 3.32
CA HIS A 188 10.28 14.26 4.18
C HIS A 188 10.30 14.91 5.57
N GLN A 189 10.01 16.20 5.68
CA GLN A 189 10.04 16.91 6.98
C GLN A 189 8.89 16.44 7.88
N ILE A 190 7.68 16.34 7.32
CA ILE A 190 6.51 15.84 8.06
C ILE A 190 6.77 14.40 8.50
N LEU A 191 7.25 13.53 7.59
CA LEU A 191 7.59 12.15 7.93
C LEU A 191 8.62 12.06 9.07
N LEU A 192 9.68 12.88 9.03
CA LEU A 192 10.69 12.90 10.08
C LEU A 192 10.17 13.43 11.41
N SER A 193 9.22 14.37 11.41
CA SER A 193 8.51 14.82 12.62
C SER A 193 7.67 13.69 13.21
N THR A 194 6.85 13.04 12.39
CA THR A 194 6.00 11.91 12.81
C THR A 194 6.84 10.79 13.41
N LEU A 195 8.00 10.46 12.83
CA LEU A 195 8.90 9.45 13.40
C LEU A 195 9.46 9.87 14.77
N SER A 196 9.77 11.17 14.95
CA SER A 196 10.20 11.70 16.25
C SER A 196 9.10 11.63 17.31
N GLU A 197 7.86 11.91 16.95
CA GLU A 197 6.68 11.78 17.81
C GLU A 197 6.44 10.31 18.23
N LEU A 198 6.82 9.36 17.38
CA LEU A 198 6.80 7.93 17.67
C LEU A 198 8.01 7.44 18.48
N GLY A 199 8.85 8.34 19.00
CA GLY A 199 10.00 7.98 19.84
C GLY A 199 11.26 7.54 19.08
N ILE A 200 11.31 7.72 17.75
CA ILE A 200 12.50 7.42 16.95
C ILE A 200 13.40 8.65 16.93
N SER A 201 14.60 8.53 17.46
CA SER A 201 15.52 9.66 17.69
C SER A 201 16.98 9.26 17.43
N GLY A 202 17.92 10.17 17.69
CA GLY A 202 19.36 9.89 17.62
C GLY A 202 19.84 9.40 16.25
N ALA A 203 20.73 8.41 16.26
CA ALA A 203 21.31 7.82 15.06
C ALA A 203 20.28 7.07 14.20
N ALA A 204 19.23 6.49 14.80
CA ALA A 204 18.16 5.84 14.05
C ALA A 204 17.37 6.85 13.21
N HIS A 205 17.01 7.99 13.81
CA HIS A 205 16.38 9.10 13.09
C HIS A 205 17.30 9.69 12.02
N ALA A 206 18.56 9.94 12.36
CA ALA A 206 19.57 10.44 11.42
C ALA A 206 19.75 9.51 10.21
N TRP A 207 19.69 8.19 10.43
CA TRP A 207 19.77 7.21 9.35
C TRP A 207 18.59 7.33 8.39
N ILE A 208 17.35 7.47 8.90
CA ILE A 208 16.15 7.64 8.07
C ILE A 208 16.20 8.99 7.35
N ALA A 209 16.64 10.06 8.01
CA ALA A 209 16.86 11.35 7.38
C ALA A 209 17.89 11.24 6.23
N SER A 210 19.00 10.53 6.44
CA SER A 210 19.97 10.23 5.40
C SER A 210 19.37 9.35 4.29
N TYR A 211 18.51 8.39 4.61
CA TYR A 211 17.86 7.53 3.62
C TYR A 211 17.01 8.35 2.63
N LEU A 212 16.29 9.36 3.13
CA LEU A 212 15.40 10.23 2.35
C LEU A 212 16.13 11.34 1.60
N THR A 213 17.18 11.92 2.20
CA THR A 213 17.90 13.08 1.66
C THR A 213 19.00 12.71 0.66
N GLY A 214 19.26 13.60 -0.31
CA GLY A 214 20.33 13.42 -1.30
C GLY A 214 20.09 12.26 -2.28
N ARG A 215 18.82 11.84 -2.43
CA ARG A 215 18.44 10.81 -3.40
C ARG A 215 18.35 11.37 -4.80
N SER A 216 18.67 10.53 -5.79
CA SER A 216 18.48 10.86 -7.19
C SER A 216 17.94 9.68 -7.99
N TYR A 217 17.26 9.99 -9.09
CA TYR A 217 16.74 9.00 -10.00
C TYR A 217 17.03 9.38 -11.46
N GLN A 218 17.09 8.35 -12.31
CA GLN A 218 17.15 8.49 -13.76
C GLN A 218 16.05 7.65 -14.38
N VAL A 219 15.26 8.23 -15.29
CA VAL A 219 14.24 7.49 -16.02
C VAL A 219 14.91 6.77 -17.19
N ALA A 220 14.66 5.47 -17.31
CA ALA A 220 15.07 4.68 -18.46
C ALA A 220 13.84 4.30 -19.28
N TRP A 221 13.93 4.57 -20.58
CA TRP A 221 12.92 4.21 -21.55
C TRP A 221 13.61 3.62 -22.78
N ARG A 222 13.36 2.33 -23.03
CA ARG A 222 14.08 1.56 -24.05
C ARG A 222 15.60 1.68 -23.84
N GLU A 223 16.33 2.13 -24.85
CA GLU A 223 17.79 2.29 -24.83
C GLU A 223 18.22 3.67 -24.32
N SER A 224 17.28 4.56 -24.01
CA SER A 224 17.55 5.93 -23.58
C SER A 224 17.45 6.08 -22.06
N VAL A 225 18.33 6.92 -21.51
CA VAL A 225 18.42 7.22 -20.09
C VAL A 225 18.43 8.74 -19.90
N SER A 226 17.57 9.24 -19.00
CA SER A 226 17.54 10.67 -18.68
C SER A 226 18.78 11.10 -17.88
N ALA A 227 19.02 12.42 -17.86
CA ALA A 227 19.89 13.02 -16.85
C ALA A 227 19.38 12.70 -15.43
N PRO A 228 20.28 12.59 -14.44
CA PRO A 228 19.90 12.45 -13.04
C PRO A 228 19.04 13.62 -12.56
N ARG A 229 17.98 13.31 -11.81
CA ARG A 229 17.15 14.29 -11.11
C ARG A 229 17.14 13.99 -9.63
N ALA A 230 17.14 15.04 -8.81
CA ALA A 230 17.00 14.91 -7.36
C ALA A 230 15.57 14.45 -7.01
N LEU A 231 15.46 13.56 -6.03
CA LEU A 231 14.19 13.17 -5.42
C LEU A 231 14.05 13.92 -4.10
N THR A 232 13.33 15.04 -4.12
CA THR A 232 13.16 15.95 -2.97
C THR A 232 11.92 15.65 -2.14
N THR A 233 11.05 14.77 -2.63
CA THR A 233 9.81 14.35 -1.96
C THR A 233 9.47 12.94 -2.40
N GLY A 234 8.68 12.25 -1.58
CA GLY A 234 8.26 10.88 -1.80
C GLY A 234 9.25 9.84 -1.28
N VAL A 235 8.80 8.60 -1.25
CA VAL A 235 9.62 7.41 -1.02
C VAL A 235 9.66 6.57 -2.30
N PRO A 236 10.78 5.89 -2.62
CA PRO A 236 10.89 5.21 -3.91
C PRO A 236 9.87 4.07 -4.06
N GLN A 237 9.09 4.08 -5.14
CA GLN A 237 8.15 2.99 -5.46
C GLN A 237 8.93 1.72 -5.83
N GLY A 238 8.98 0.73 -4.93
CA GLY A 238 9.82 -0.47 -5.07
C GLY A 238 10.97 -0.55 -4.05
N SER A 239 11.04 0.43 -3.14
CA SER A 239 11.82 0.33 -1.90
C SER A 239 11.23 -0.71 -0.94
N VAL A 240 12.07 -1.19 -0.02
CA VAL A 240 11.66 -2.11 1.03
C VAL A 240 11.05 -1.34 2.20
N LEU A 241 11.63 -0.17 2.52
CA LEU A 241 11.22 0.63 3.68
C LEU A 241 10.05 1.57 3.40
N GLY A 242 9.88 2.00 2.14
CA GLY A 242 8.86 2.98 1.74
C GLY A 242 7.43 2.64 2.17
N PRO A 243 6.97 1.39 2.03
CA PRO A 243 5.64 0.98 2.50
C PRO A 243 5.37 1.21 4.00
N LEU A 244 6.33 0.88 4.86
CA LEU A 244 6.22 1.12 6.28
C LEU A 244 6.22 2.63 6.58
N LEU A 245 7.13 3.38 5.96
CA LEU A 245 7.21 4.83 6.15
C LEU A 245 5.92 5.53 5.72
N PHE A 246 5.31 5.11 4.62
CA PHE A 246 4.02 5.64 4.18
C PHE A 246 2.90 5.31 5.18
N SER A 247 2.87 4.09 5.71
CA SER A 247 1.88 3.69 6.71
C SER A 247 1.98 4.52 7.99
N LEU A 248 3.20 4.85 8.42
CA LEU A 248 3.44 5.75 9.56
C LEU A 248 3.04 7.19 9.23
N TYR A 249 3.36 7.65 8.02
CA TYR A 249 3.01 8.99 7.53
C TYR A 249 1.51 9.28 7.58
N THR A 250 0.69 8.28 7.25
CA THR A 250 -0.77 8.41 7.23
C THR A 250 -1.45 8.00 8.53
N LYS A 251 -0.71 7.62 9.58
CA LYS A 251 -1.29 7.07 10.81
C LYS A 251 -2.29 8.02 11.48
N SER A 252 -2.00 9.32 11.50
CA SER A 252 -2.88 10.33 12.12
C SER A 252 -4.18 10.57 11.35
N LEU A 253 -4.32 10.08 10.11
CA LEU A 253 -5.57 10.17 9.36
C LEU A 253 -6.72 9.45 10.10
N GLY A 254 -6.41 8.38 10.83
CA GLY A 254 -7.39 7.61 11.58
C GLY A 254 -8.15 8.44 12.62
N SER A 255 -7.47 9.34 13.33
CA SER A 255 -8.12 10.18 14.34
C SER A 255 -9.09 11.19 13.71
N VAL A 256 -8.75 11.73 12.53
CA VAL A 256 -9.64 12.59 11.73
C VAL A 256 -10.92 11.82 11.39
N ILE A 257 -10.78 10.61 10.84
CA ILE A 257 -11.93 9.78 10.45
C ILE A 257 -12.80 9.44 11.66
N SER A 258 -12.20 8.98 12.75
CA SER A 258 -12.92 8.59 13.96
C SER A 258 -13.61 9.75 14.66
N SER A 259 -13.12 10.99 14.52
CA SER A 259 -13.78 12.18 15.07
C SER A 259 -15.17 12.44 14.47
N HIS A 260 -15.42 11.93 13.26
CA HIS A 260 -16.73 11.99 12.58
C HIS A 260 -17.61 10.77 12.86
N GLY A 261 -17.17 9.83 13.69
CA GLY A 261 -17.89 8.58 13.99
C GLY A 261 -17.86 7.56 12.85
N LEU A 262 -16.92 7.70 11.91
CA LEU A 262 -16.68 6.71 10.85
C LEU A 262 -15.62 5.71 11.30
N SER A 263 -15.79 4.46 10.87
CA SER A 263 -14.75 3.44 10.94
C SER A 263 -13.94 3.44 9.64
N TYR A 264 -12.74 2.89 9.66
CA TYR A 264 -11.93 2.75 8.46
C TYR A 264 -11.08 1.49 8.47
N HIS A 265 -10.64 1.10 7.27
CA HIS A 265 -9.63 0.07 7.07
C HIS A 265 -8.69 0.49 5.95
N CYS A 266 -7.39 0.42 6.18
CA CYS A 266 -6.36 0.77 5.21
C CYS A 266 -5.65 -0.47 4.69
N TYR A 267 -5.31 -0.44 3.40
CA TYR A 267 -4.35 -1.36 2.81
C TYR A 267 -3.40 -0.56 1.94
N ALA A 268 -2.21 -0.26 2.47
CA ALA A 268 -1.27 0.66 1.86
C ALA A 268 -1.89 2.07 1.72
N ASP A 269 -1.94 2.59 0.50
CA ASP A 269 -2.59 3.85 0.13
C ASP A 269 -4.12 3.73 -0.06
N ASP A 270 -4.66 2.53 -0.23
CA ASP A 270 -6.10 2.32 -0.35
C ASP A 270 -6.77 2.48 1.03
N THR A 271 -7.59 3.52 1.20
CA THR A 271 -8.32 3.81 2.46
C THR A 271 -9.82 3.58 2.25
N GLN A 272 -10.41 2.74 3.10
CA GLN A 272 -11.81 2.34 3.01
C GLN A 272 -12.54 2.90 4.24
N LEU A 273 -13.48 3.83 4.04
CA LEU A 273 -14.32 4.35 5.11
C LEU A 273 -15.61 3.54 5.19
N ILE A 274 -16.02 3.23 6.41
CA ILE A 274 -17.23 2.46 6.71
C ILE A 274 -18.09 3.31 7.64
N PHE A 275 -19.30 3.63 7.18
CA PHE A 275 -20.28 4.36 7.97
C PHE A 275 -21.60 3.61 8.02
N SER A 276 -22.01 3.18 9.21
CA SER A 276 -23.27 2.44 9.42
C SER A 276 -24.23 3.28 10.24
N PHE A 277 -25.49 3.33 9.83
CA PHE A 277 -26.48 4.26 10.36
C PHE A 277 -27.91 3.71 10.27
N PRO A 278 -28.83 4.20 11.11
CA PRO A 278 -30.25 3.87 10.99
C PRO A 278 -30.81 4.32 9.63
N PRO A 279 -31.66 3.53 8.96
CA PRO A 279 -32.28 3.91 7.69
C PRO A 279 -33.04 5.26 7.69
N SER A 280 -33.49 5.70 8.87
CA SER A 280 -34.21 6.97 9.07
C SER A 280 -33.28 8.20 9.15
N ASP A 281 -31.97 8.01 9.18
CA ASP A 281 -31.00 9.09 9.36
C ASP A 281 -30.80 9.88 8.05
N ASN A 282 -31.26 11.12 8.04
CA ASN A 282 -31.16 12.03 6.89
C ASN A 282 -29.90 12.91 6.89
N GLN A 283 -29.05 12.83 7.92
CA GLN A 283 -27.81 13.62 8.05
C GLN A 283 -26.57 12.87 7.55
N VAL A 284 -26.74 11.67 7.00
CA VAL A 284 -25.67 10.79 6.52
C VAL A 284 -24.79 11.50 5.48
N ALA A 285 -25.40 12.08 4.45
CA ALA A 285 -24.65 12.77 3.40
C ALA A 285 -23.83 13.95 3.94
N ASN A 286 -24.40 14.71 4.89
CA ASN A 286 -23.73 15.85 5.52
C ASN A 286 -22.53 15.40 6.37
N ARG A 287 -22.67 14.34 7.18
CA ARG A 287 -21.57 13.82 8.00
C ARG A 287 -20.45 13.24 7.16
N ILE A 288 -20.77 12.48 6.11
CA ILE A 288 -19.73 11.95 5.21
C ILE A 288 -19.06 13.11 4.46
N SER A 289 -19.82 14.11 3.98
CA SER A 289 -19.27 15.29 3.33
C SER A 289 -18.31 16.06 4.25
N ALA A 290 -18.70 16.30 5.51
CA ALA A 290 -17.84 16.94 6.51
C ALA A 290 -16.56 16.13 6.78
N CYS A 291 -16.69 14.81 6.93
CA CYS A 291 -15.55 13.91 7.11
C CYS A 291 -14.59 13.98 5.91
N LEU A 292 -15.11 13.89 4.68
CA LEU A 292 -14.29 13.97 3.47
C LEU A 292 -13.65 15.34 3.27
N ALA A 293 -14.31 16.42 3.69
CA ALA A 293 -13.73 17.77 3.67
C ALA A 293 -12.55 17.86 4.64
N ASP A 294 -12.69 17.38 5.88
CA ASP A 294 -11.59 17.38 6.86
C ASP A 294 -10.45 16.45 6.43
N ILE A 295 -10.76 15.31 5.80
CA ILE A 295 -9.75 14.45 5.18
C ILE A 295 -9.03 15.18 4.04
N SER A 296 -9.75 15.94 3.20
CA SER A 296 -9.17 16.73 2.11
C SER A 296 -8.20 17.80 2.64
N VAL A 297 -8.59 18.51 3.71
CA VAL A 297 -7.74 19.47 4.43
C VAL A 297 -6.52 18.77 5.02
N TRP A 298 -6.72 17.72 5.80
CA TRP A 298 -5.63 16.95 6.41
C TRP A 298 -4.65 16.43 5.36
N MET A 299 -5.14 15.86 4.26
CA MET A 299 -4.31 15.37 3.17
C MET A 299 -3.50 16.51 2.56
N THR A 300 -4.12 17.68 2.34
CA THR A 300 -3.43 18.86 1.79
C THR A 300 -2.30 19.33 2.70
N ASP A 301 -2.54 19.42 4.02
CA ASP A 301 -1.53 19.76 5.02
C ASP A 301 -0.38 18.74 5.06
N HIS A 302 -0.69 17.48 4.76
CA HIS A 302 0.28 16.39 4.65
C HIS A 302 0.81 16.23 3.21
N HIS A 303 0.64 17.21 2.32
CA HIS A 303 1.11 17.14 0.93
C HIS A 303 0.64 15.88 0.16
N LEU A 304 -0.49 15.31 0.55
CA LEU A 304 -1.21 14.27 -0.16
C LEU A 304 -2.34 14.92 -0.96
N LYS A 305 -2.86 14.18 -1.95
CA LYS A 305 -3.95 14.67 -2.79
C LYS A 305 -5.03 13.61 -2.92
N LEU A 306 -6.18 13.87 -2.29
CA LEU A 306 -7.38 13.07 -2.48
C LEU A 306 -7.87 13.21 -3.94
N ASN A 307 -8.22 12.09 -4.55
CA ASN A 307 -8.76 12.03 -5.89
C ASN A 307 -10.25 11.74 -5.85
N LEU A 308 -11.04 12.80 -5.68
CA LEU A 308 -12.51 12.71 -5.62
C LEU A 308 -13.10 12.09 -6.89
N GLY A 309 -12.49 12.33 -8.07
CA GLY A 309 -12.96 11.75 -9.34
C GLY A 309 -12.75 10.24 -9.49
N LYS A 310 -11.94 9.62 -8.62
CA LYS A 310 -11.77 8.16 -8.54
C LYS A 310 -12.27 7.56 -7.22
N THR A 311 -12.79 8.41 -6.33
CA THR A 311 -13.39 7.94 -5.09
C THR A 311 -14.69 7.24 -5.43
N GLU A 312 -14.83 5.98 -5.00
CA GLU A 312 -16.05 5.20 -5.22
C GLU A 312 -16.89 5.15 -3.95
N LEU A 313 -18.21 5.28 -4.09
CA LEU A 313 -19.17 5.15 -3.00
C LEU A 313 -20.09 3.97 -3.29
N LEU A 314 -20.21 3.05 -2.33
CA LEU A 314 -21.17 1.95 -2.38
C LEU A 314 -22.16 2.10 -1.22
N PHE A 315 -23.45 2.21 -1.54
CA PHE A 315 -24.52 2.20 -0.54
C PHE A 315 -25.08 0.79 -0.38
N LEU A 316 -25.11 0.30 0.86
CA LEU A 316 -25.62 -1.00 1.25
C LEU A 316 -26.88 -0.80 2.10
N PRO A 317 -28.08 -1.09 1.58
CA PRO A 317 -29.31 -0.91 2.34
C PRO A 317 -29.46 -1.95 3.46
N GLY A 318 -30.01 -1.50 4.59
CA GLY A 318 -30.53 -2.37 5.65
C GLY A 318 -31.74 -3.22 5.18
N LYS A 319 -32.17 -4.18 6.00
CA LYS A 319 -33.21 -5.17 5.63
C LYS A 319 -34.52 -4.55 5.13
N ASP A 320 -34.94 -3.43 5.71
CA ASP A 320 -36.22 -2.77 5.41
C ASP A 320 -36.03 -1.37 4.80
N CYS A 321 -34.85 -1.09 4.26
CA CYS A 321 -34.51 0.19 3.63
C CYS A 321 -34.52 0.01 2.10
N PRO A 322 -35.33 0.76 1.34
CA PRO A 322 -35.19 0.78 -0.11
C PRO A 322 -33.82 1.35 -0.48
N PHE A 323 -33.30 0.91 -1.62
CA PHE A 323 -32.07 1.50 -2.15
C PHE A 323 -32.29 3.01 -2.39
N HIS A 324 -31.40 3.83 -1.85
CA HIS A 324 -31.38 5.26 -2.07
C HIS A 324 -30.10 5.65 -2.79
N ASP A 325 -30.22 6.50 -3.80
CA ASP A 325 -29.08 7.14 -4.44
C ASP A 325 -28.45 8.13 -3.46
N LEU A 326 -27.47 7.66 -2.70
CA LEU A 326 -26.68 8.51 -1.81
C LEU A 326 -25.69 9.30 -2.67
N ALA A 327 -25.80 10.63 -2.63
CA ALA A 327 -24.89 11.53 -3.31
C ALA A 327 -24.23 12.46 -2.30
N ILE A 328 -22.92 12.61 -2.43
CA ILE A 328 -22.08 13.34 -1.48
C ILE A 328 -21.34 14.41 -2.26
N THR A 329 -21.41 15.66 -1.79
CA THR A 329 -20.69 16.77 -2.41
C THR A 329 -19.51 17.16 -1.53
N VAL A 330 -18.30 17.22 -2.10
CA VAL A 330 -17.05 17.61 -1.43
C VAL A 330 -16.25 18.47 -2.38
N ASP A 331 -15.81 19.66 -1.98
CA ASP A 331 -14.98 20.56 -2.80
C ASP A 331 -15.52 20.76 -4.24
N ASN A 332 -16.83 21.00 -4.38
CA ASN A 332 -17.56 21.10 -5.66
C ASN A 332 -17.56 19.84 -6.54
N SER A 333 -17.07 18.72 -6.04
CA SER A 333 -17.10 17.42 -6.69
C SER A 333 -18.24 16.57 -6.15
N LEU A 334 -19.00 15.93 -7.04
CA LEU A 334 -20.09 15.03 -6.69
C LEU A 334 -19.60 13.58 -6.72
N VAL A 335 -19.75 12.87 -5.59
CA VAL A 335 -19.51 11.44 -5.47
C VAL A 335 -20.86 10.74 -5.29
N SER A 336 -21.29 10.02 -6.33
CA SER A 336 -22.57 9.31 -6.34
C SER A 336 -22.38 7.82 -6.05
N SER A 337 -23.35 7.21 -5.37
CA SER A 337 -23.34 5.77 -5.11
C SER A 337 -23.38 4.95 -6.40
N SER A 338 -22.51 3.95 -6.50
CA SER A 338 -22.52 2.95 -7.56
C SER A 338 -23.19 1.66 -7.08
N GLN A 339 -23.62 0.81 -8.03
CA GLN A 339 -24.18 -0.51 -7.70
C GLN A 339 -23.09 -1.53 -7.31
N SER A 340 -21.86 -1.29 -7.76
CA SER A 340 -20.70 -2.12 -7.47
C SER A 340 -19.42 -1.30 -7.53
N ALA A 341 -18.47 -1.62 -6.68
CA ALA A 341 -17.15 -0.99 -6.66
C ALA A 341 -16.05 -2.05 -6.59
N LYS A 342 -14.85 -1.74 -7.11
CA LYS A 342 -13.72 -2.67 -7.07
C LYS A 342 -12.81 -2.33 -5.89
N ASN A 343 -12.79 -3.20 -4.89
CA ASN A 343 -12.02 -3.03 -3.67
C ASN A 343 -10.96 -4.13 -3.53
N LEU A 344 -9.68 -3.74 -3.45
CA LEU A 344 -8.53 -4.66 -3.33
C LEU A 344 -8.60 -5.88 -4.26
N GLY A 345 -8.99 -5.67 -5.52
CA GLY A 345 -9.07 -6.73 -6.53
C GLY A 345 -10.42 -7.44 -6.63
N VAL A 346 -11.30 -7.30 -5.64
CA VAL A 346 -12.62 -7.95 -5.57
C VAL A 346 -13.73 -6.97 -5.94
N ILE A 347 -14.74 -7.42 -6.69
CA ILE A 347 -15.92 -6.59 -7.01
C ILE A 347 -16.98 -6.78 -5.92
N LEU A 348 -17.27 -5.72 -5.18
CA LEU A 348 -18.32 -5.68 -4.16
C LEU A 348 -19.60 -5.11 -4.79
N ASP A 349 -20.75 -5.72 -4.51
CA ASP A 349 -22.07 -5.19 -4.87
C ASP A 349 -22.84 -4.74 -3.61
N ASN A 350 -23.89 -3.94 -3.80
CA ASN A 350 -24.70 -3.39 -2.71
C ASN A 350 -25.41 -4.44 -1.82
N THR A 351 -25.47 -5.71 -2.26
CA THR A 351 -26.02 -6.83 -1.49
C THR A 351 -24.96 -7.75 -0.89
N LEU A 352 -23.69 -7.53 -1.20
CA LEU A 352 -22.57 -8.44 -0.92
C LEU A 352 -22.83 -9.86 -1.43
N SER A 353 -23.46 -9.99 -2.60
CA SER A 353 -23.68 -11.30 -3.26
C SER A 353 -22.42 -11.83 -3.93
N PHE A 354 -21.50 -10.93 -4.29
CA PHE A 354 -20.30 -11.18 -5.09
C PHE A 354 -20.59 -11.77 -6.48
N SER A 355 -21.83 -11.72 -6.95
CA SER A 355 -22.25 -12.36 -8.22
C SER A 355 -21.43 -11.86 -9.41
N THR A 356 -21.18 -10.55 -9.49
CA THR A 356 -20.36 -9.94 -10.54
C THR A 356 -18.90 -10.39 -10.45
N ASN A 357 -18.35 -10.47 -9.23
CA ASN A 357 -17.00 -10.95 -8.98
C ASN A 357 -16.84 -12.42 -9.41
N ILE A 358 -17.76 -13.29 -8.96
CA ILE A 358 -17.77 -14.71 -9.29
C ILE A 358 -17.80 -14.89 -10.82
N LYS A 359 -18.73 -14.22 -11.52
CA LYS A 359 -18.81 -14.28 -12.99
C LYS A 359 -17.51 -13.83 -13.67
N ALA A 360 -16.89 -12.76 -13.17
CA ALA A 360 -15.63 -12.25 -13.72
C ALA A 360 -14.47 -13.25 -13.52
N VAL A 361 -14.33 -13.80 -12.32
CA VAL A 361 -13.31 -14.81 -11.99
C VAL A 361 -13.55 -16.08 -12.81
N THR A 362 -14.77 -16.62 -12.85
CA THR A 362 -15.13 -17.80 -13.65
C THR A 362 -14.82 -17.60 -15.13
N ARG A 363 -15.16 -16.43 -15.71
CA ARG A 363 -14.83 -16.10 -17.10
C ARG A 363 -13.31 -16.10 -17.33
N SER A 364 -12.55 -15.47 -16.43
CA SER A 364 -11.08 -15.47 -16.51
C SER A 364 -10.50 -16.88 -16.43
N CYS A 365 -10.98 -17.71 -15.48
CA CYS A 365 -10.52 -19.09 -15.31
C CYS A 365 -10.85 -19.95 -16.53
N ARG A 366 -12.07 -19.84 -17.08
CA ARG A 366 -12.46 -20.55 -18.32
C ARG A 366 -11.59 -20.14 -19.51
N PHE A 367 -11.28 -18.85 -19.64
CA PHE A 367 -10.37 -18.37 -20.69
C PHE A 367 -8.97 -18.97 -20.56
N MET A 368 -8.41 -19.01 -19.34
CA MET A 368 -7.10 -19.62 -19.12
C MET A 368 -7.11 -21.13 -19.35
N LEU A 369 -8.14 -21.84 -18.89
CA LEU A 369 -8.32 -23.27 -19.15
C LEU A 369 -8.42 -23.57 -20.65
N TYR A 370 -9.13 -22.75 -21.41
CA TYR A 370 -9.20 -22.88 -22.87
C TYR A 370 -7.82 -22.72 -23.52
N ASN A 371 -7.03 -21.73 -23.10
CA ASN A 371 -5.68 -21.53 -23.62
C ASN A 371 -4.75 -22.69 -23.26
N ILE A 372 -4.81 -23.19 -22.02
CA ILE A 372 -4.03 -24.36 -21.58
C ILE A 372 -4.44 -25.60 -22.38
N ARG A 373 -5.74 -25.82 -22.61
CA ARG A 373 -6.25 -26.93 -23.44
C ARG A 373 -5.66 -26.92 -24.84
N ARG A 374 -5.50 -25.74 -25.47
CA ARG A 374 -4.93 -25.62 -26.82
C ARG A 374 -3.46 -26.03 -26.88
N VAL A 375 -2.68 -25.73 -25.84
CA VAL A 375 -1.25 -26.09 -25.78
C VAL A 375 -1.01 -27.43 -25.07
N ARG A 376 -2.04 -28.05 -24.49
CA ARG A 376 -1.95 -29.31 -23.73
C ARG A 376 -1.17 -30.42 -24.42
N PRO A 377 -1.28 -30.66 -25.75
CA PRO A 377 -0.51 -31.70 -26.44
C PRO A 377 1.01 -31.47 -26.40
N CYS A 378 1.46 -30.22 -26.21
CA CYS A 378 2.87 -29.83 -26.17
C CYS A 378 3.43 -29.75 -24.74
N LEU A 379 2.63 -30.09 -23.73
CA LEU A 379 3.00 -29.95 -22.32
C LEU A 379 3.15 -31.31 -21.65
N THR A 380 4.17 -31.45 -20.81
CA THR A 380 4.23 -32.55 -19.84
C THR A 380 3.13 -32.40 -18.81
N GLN A 381 2.85 -33.47 -18.04
CA GLN A 381 1.85 -33.43 -16.99
C GLN A 381 2.21 -32.42 -15.90
N GLU A 382 3.49 -32.37 -15.52
CA GLU A 382 4.04 -31.47 -14.51
C GLU A 382 3.89 -30.01 -14.96
N ALA A 383 4.26 -29.70 -16.22
CA ALA A 383 4.10 -28.36 -16.77
C ALA A 383 2.62 -27.93 -16.81
N ALA A 384 1.71 -28.84 -17.18
CA ALA A 384 0.28 -28.56 -17.17
C ALA A 384 -0.26 -28.31 -15.76
N GLN A 385 0.17 -29.08 -14.75
CA GLN A 385 -0.19 -28.86 -13.35
C GLN A 385 0.29 -27.48 -12.86
N VAL A 386 1.54 -27.11 -13.16
CA VAL A 386 2.08 -25.79 -12.81
C VAL A 386 1.24 -24.67 -13.44
N LEU A 387 0.87 -24.80 -14.72
CA LEU A 387 0.03 -23.80 -15.38
C LEU A 387 -1.37 -23.71 -14.78
N ILE A 388 -2.01 -24.85 -14.44
CA ILE A 388 -3.32 -24.85 -13.79
C ILE A 388 -3.23 -24.19 -12.41
N GLN A 389 -2.22 -24.54 -11.61
CA GLN A 389 -2.02 -23.95 -10.28
C GLN A 389 -1.80 -22.44 -10.39
N ALA A 390 -0.88 -22.01 -11.26
CA ALA A 390 -0.48 -20.62 -11.37
C ALA A 390 -1.52 -19.74 -12.06
N LEU A 391 -2.34 -20.28 -12.97
CA LEU A 391 -3.23 -19.49 -13.81
C LEU A 391 -4.72 -19.69 -13.53
N VAL A 392 -5.11 -20.76 -12.85
CA VAL A 392 -6.52 -21.05 -12.56
C VAL A 392 -6.74 -21.08 -11.06
N ILE A 393 -6.04 -21.96 -10.33
CA ILE A 393 -6.24 -22.14 -8.90
C ILE A 393 -5.86 -20.87 -8.14
N SER A 394 -4.73 -20.23 -8.46
CA SER A 394 -4.34 -18.95 -7.84
C SER A 394 -5.41 -17.84 -7.95
N ARG A 395 -6.20 -17.82 -9.03
CA ARG A 395 -7.29 -16.85 -9.23
C ARG A 395 -8.54 -17.23 -8.43
N LEU A 396 -8.80 -18.54 -8.29
CA LEU A 396 -9.89 -19.06 -7.48
C LEU A 396 -9.61 -18.90 -5.98
N ASP A 397 -8.35 -19.01 -5.57
CA ASP A 397 -7.92 -18.91 -4.17
C ASP A 397 -7.89 -17.45 -3.69
N TYR A 398 -7.66 -16.50 -4.59
CA TYR A 398 -7.54 -15.09 -4.21
C TYR A 398 -8.83 -14.55 -3.57
N CYS A 399 -8.77 -14.27 -2.27
CA CYS A 399 -9.87 -13.72 -1.46
C CYS A 399 -11.14 -14.60 -1.44
N ASN A 400 -11.00 -15.92 -1.58
CA ASN A 400 -12.12 -16.84 -1.65
C ASN A 400 -12.90 -16.99 -0.34
N SER A 401 -12.29 -16.66 0.81
CA SER A 401 -12.95 -16.70 2.11
C SER A 401 -14.14 -15.74 2.19
N LEU A 402 -14.15 -14.68 1.37
CA LEU A 402 -15.29 -13.76 1.26
C LEU A 402 -16.58 -14.45 0.80
N LEU A 403 -16.44 -15.55 0.04
CA LEU A 403 -17.53 -16.33 -0.52
C LEU A 403 -18.11 -17.34 0.50
N ALA A 404 -17.47 -17.50 1.66
CA ALA A 404 -17.97 -18.36 2.71
C ALA A 404 -19.38 -17.89 3.17
N GLY A 405 -20.30 -18.85 3.33
CA GLY A 405 -21.68 -18.58 3.75
C GLY A 405 -22.61 -18.09 2.64
N LEU A 406 -22.13 -17.87 1.41
CA LEU A 406 -23.02 -17.59 0.27
C LEU A 406 -23.87 -18.83 -0.09
N PRO A 407 -25.10 -18.64 -0.60
CA PRO A 407 -25.97 -19.75 -0.94
C PRO A 407 -25.34 -20.62 -2.04
N ALA A 408 -25.58 -21.93 -1.97
CA ALA A 408 -24.98 -22.88 -2.91
C ALA A 408 -25.31 -22.55 -4.38
N CYS A 409 -26.47 -21.94 -4.66
CA CYS A 409 -26.83 -21.50 -6.01
C CYS A 409 -25.95 -20.37 -6.57
N ALA A 410 -25.25 -19.62 -5.73
CA ALA A 410 -24.33 -18.56 -6.15
C ALA A 410 -22.93 -19.10 -6.52
N ILE A 411 -22.53 -20.24 -5.94
CA ILE A 411 -21.18 -20.81 -6.09
C ILE A 411 -21.16 -22.08 -6.95
N LYS A 412 -22.29 -22.81 -7.02
CA LYS A 412 -22.39 -24.02 -7.85
C LYS A 412 -22.50 -23.64 -9.35
N PRO A 413 -21.83 -24.38 -10.25
CA PRO A 413 -21.78 -24.09 -11.69
C PRO A 413 -23.13 -24.01 -12.39
#